data_AF-A0A0G1JG13-F1
#
_entry.id   AF-A0A0G1JG13-F1
#
_cell.length_a   1.000
_cell.length_b   1.000
_cell.length_c   1.000
_cell.angle_alpha   90.00
_cell.angle_beta   90.00
_cell.angle_gamma   90.00
#
_symmetry.space_group_name_H-M   'P 1'
#
loop_
_entity.id
_entity.type
_entity.pdbx_description
1 polymer ?
#
loop_
_entity_poly.entity_id
_entity_poly.type
_entity_poly.pdbx_seq_one_letter_code
_entity_poly.pdbx_strand_id
1 'polypeptide(L)'
;MNKTSMLLGLTALVIGGAAIAPRAILAYRGDPAVKGPNYTEERHEAMEKAFENKDYNSWKTLMAGRGRATQIVNEQNFAKFAEAHELAEQGKTDEAKKIRAELGLGLQNGAGMGQGMGRGRMSR
;
A
#
# COMPACT_ATOMS: atom_id res chain seq x y z
N MET A 1 -22.80 -76.11 -29.27
CA MET A 1 -23.62 -75.83 -28.08
C MET A 1 -22.72 -75.91 -26.85
N ASN A 2 -22.30 -74.76 -26.31
CA ASN A 2 -21.60 -74.56 -25.01
C ASN A 2 -21.11 -73.08 -24.94
N LYS A 3 -21.97 -72.15 -24.51
CA LYS A 3 -22.10 -71.58 -23.15
C LYS A 3 -21.09 -70.46 -22.82
N THR A 4 -21.57 -69.22 -22.95
CA THR A 4 -21.52 -68.12 -21.96
C THR A 4 -20.33 -68.06 -20.99
N SER A 5 -19.62 -66.92 -20.96
CA SER A 5 -19.83 -65.91 -19.90
C SER A 5 -19.03 -64.63 -20.13
N MET A 6 -19.63 -63.56 -19.66
CA MET A 6 -19.35 -62.14 -19.82
C MET A 6 -18.61 -61.62 -18.58
N LEU A 7 -18.03 -60.41 -18.69
CA LEU A 7 -17.83 -59.40 -17.63
C LEU A 7 -16.52 -59.35 -16.79
N LEU A 8 -16.00 -58.11 -16.81
CA LEU A 8 -15.43 -57.29 -15.73
C LEU A 8 -13.96 -57.46 -15.33
N GLY A 9 -13.19 -56.41 -15.64
CA GLY A 9 -11.89 -56.15 -15.01
C GLY A 9 -11.24 -54.83 -15.40
N LEU A 10 -12.00 -53.79 -15.73
CA LEU A 10 -11.51 -52.43 -15.97
C LEU A 10 -11.09 -51.84 -14.60
N THR A 11 -9.90 -52.18 -14.12
CA THR A 11 -9.32 -51.53 -12.93
C THR A 11 -8.54 -50.31 -13.38
N ALA A 12 -9.24 -49.17 -13.31
CA ALA A 12 -8.71 -47.85 -13.60
C ALA A 12 -7.52 -47.52 -12.69
N LEU A 13 -6.42 -47.13 -13.32
CA LEU A 13 -5.29 -46.44 -12.73
C LEU A 13 -5.79 -45.08 -12.20
N VAL A 14 -6.18 -45.02 -10.93
CA VAL A 14 -6.42 -43.75 -10.22
C VAL A 14 -5.28 -43.58 -9.22
N ILE A 15 -4.15 -43.13 -9.74
CA ILE A 15 -3.09 -42.55 -8.92
C ILE A 15 -3.74 -41.32 -8.26
N GLY A 16 -3.94 -41.40 -6.94
CA GLY A 16 -4.48 -40.31 -6.12
C GLY A 16 -3.56 -39.10 -6.14
N GLY A 17 -3.64 -38.31 -7.21
CA GLY A 17 -3.13 -36.95 -7.27
C GLY A 17 -4.10 -36.07 -6.47
N ALA A 18 -3.99 -36.09 -5.14
CA ALA A 18 -4.63 -35.09 -4.31
C ALA A 18 -4.15 -33.71 -4.80
N ALA A 19 -5.06 -33.00 -5.47
CA ALA A 19 -4.82 -31.68 -6.02
C ALA A 19 -4.23 -30.78 -4.93
N ILE A 20 -2.97 -30.38 -5.10
CA ILE A 20 -2.38 -29.28 -4.35
C ILE A 20 -3.06 -28.01 -4.87
N ALA A 21 -4.27 -27.74 -4.40
CA ALA A 21 -4.93 -26.47 -4.69
C ALA A 21 -4.09 -25.37 -4.02
N PRO A 22 -3.63 -24.35 -4.76
CA PRO A 22 -2.94 -23.23 -4.15
C PRO A 22 -3.91 -22.58 -3.16
N ARG A 23 -3.56 -22.60 -1.87
CA ARG A 23 -4.29 -21.84 -0.86
C ARG A 23 -4.23 -20.37 -1.29
N ALA A 24 -5.38 -19.76 -1.54
CA ALA A 24 -5.46 -18.34 -1.83
C ALA A 24 -4.81 -17.57 -0.67
N ILE A 25 -3.66 -16.95 -0.93
CA ILE A 25 -3.03 -16.05 0.02
C ILE A 25 -3.87 -14.77 -0.01
N LEU A 26 -4.78 -14.64 0.94
CA LEU A 26 -5.51 -13.39 1.16
C LEU A 26 -4.51 -12.39 1.74
N ALA A 27 -3.91 -11.56 0.89
CA ALA A 27 -3.13 -10.42 1.36
C ALA A 27 -4.06 -9.50 2.15
N TYR A 28 -3.74 -9.28 3.42
CA TYR A 28 -4.47 -8.34 4.26
C TYR A 28 -4.49 -6.97 3.57
N ARG A 29 -5.69 -6.50 3.20
CA ARG A 29 -5.91 -5.28 2.40
C ARG A 29 -5.72 -3.99 3.20
N GLY A 30 -5.53 -4.08 4.52
CA GLY A 30 -5.55 -2.91 5.42
C GLY A 30 -6.99 -2.46 5.69
N ASP A 31 -7.21 -1.88 6.87
CA ASP A 31 -8.45 -1.19 7.20
C ASP A 31 -8.26 0.33 6.98
N PRO A 32 -8.99 0.95 6.04
CA PRO A 32 -8.89 2.39 5.77
C PRO A 32 -9.41 3.27 6.92
N ALA A 33 -10.17 2.71 7.87
CA ALA A 33 -10.61 3.43 9.06
C ALA A 33 -9.49 3.57 10.11
N VAL A 34 -8.44 2.76 10.05
CA VAL A 34 -7.33 2.80 11.00
C VAL A 34 -6.47 4.03 10.75
N LYS A 35 -6.54 4.99 11.68
CA LYS A 35 -5.71 6.20 11.67
C LYS A 35 -4.37 5.94 12.36
N GLY A 36 -3.33 6.64 11.88
CA GLY A 36 -1.99 6.53 12.48
C GLY A 36 -1.90 7.18 13.86
N PRO A 37 -0.86 6.88 14.67
CA PRO A 37 -0.69 7.39 16.03
C PRO A 37 -0.50 8.92 16.12
N ASN A 38 -0.32 9.61 14.98
CA ASN A 38 -0.16 11.06 14.89
C ASN A 38 -1.40 11.74 14.28
N TYR A 39 -2.53 11.05 14.20
CA TYR A 39 -3.78 11.61 13.70
C TYR A 39 -4.63 12.16 14.85
N THR A 40 -5.04 13.41 14.69
CA THR A 40 -6.18 14.03 15.40
C THR A 40 -6.96 14.82 14.34
N GLU A 41 -8.28 14.98 14.54
CA GLU A 41 -9.14 15.76 13.63
C GLU A 41 -8.56 17.17 13.42
N GLU A 42 -8.24 17.85 14.53
CA GLU A 42 -7.68 19.20 14.56
C GLU A 42 -6.38 19.32 13.75
N ARG A 43 -5.48 18.33 13.89
CA ARG A 43 -4.23 18.32 13.14
C ARG A 43 -4.47 18.06 11.65
N HIS A 44 -5.42 17.20 11.32
CA HIS A 44 -5.79 16.94 9.92
C HIS A 44 -6.35 18.19 9.27
N GLU A 45 -7.33 18.85 9.87
CA GLU A 45 -7.89 20.10 9.36
C GLU A 45 -6.84 21.21 9.23
N ALA A 46 -5.93 21.34 10.20
CA ALA A 46 -4.83 22.31 10.11
C ALA A 46 -3.88 21.98 8.95
N MET A 47 -3.66 20.70 8.66
CA MET A 47 -2.86 20.24 7.53
C MET A 47 -3.53 20.57 6.20
N GLU A 48 -4.83 20.29 6.08
CA GLU A 48 -5.62 20.59 4.87
C GLU A 48 -5.57 22.09 4.56
N LYS A 49 -5.83 22.94 5.56
CA LYS A 49 -5.72 24.40 5.40
C LYS A 49 -4.32 24.85 4.99
N ALA A 50 -3.26 24.19 5.47
CA ALA A 50 -1.90 24.52 5.06
C ALA A 50 -1.66 24.19 3.58
N PHE A 51 -2.25 23.10 3.06
CA PHE A 51 -2.18 22.75 1.64
C PHE A 51 -3.04 23.68 0.78
N GLU A 52 -4.29 23.94 1.16
CA GLU A 52 -5.21 24.85 0.46
C GLU A 52 -4.61 26.26 0.30
N ASN A 53 -4.05 26.80 1.39
CA ASN A 53 -3.47 28.14 1.40
C ASN A 53 -2.02 28.17 0.90
N LYS A 54 -1.45 27.02 0.53
CA LYS A 54 -0.04 26.87 0.15
C LYS A 54 0.92 27.46 1.20
N ASP A 55 0.57 27.32 2.49
CA ASP A 55 1.33 27.82 3.63
C ASP A 55 2.38 26.80 4.10
N TYR A 56 3.60 26.98 3.57
CA TYR A 56 4.76 26.17 3.94
C TYR A 56 5.11 26.25 5.43
N ASN A 57 4.97 27.41 6.07
CA ASN A 57 5.39 27.60 7.46
C ASN A 57 4.44 26.88 8.43
N SER A 58 3.13 26.97 8.17
CA SER A 58 2.12 26.19 8.89
C SER A 58 2.35 24.69 8.70
N TRP A 59 2.54 24.24 7.46
CA TRP A 59 2.84 22.84 7.16
C TRP A 59 4.10 22.34 7.88
N LYS A 60 5.20 23.09 7.81
CA LYS A 60 6.48 22.73 8.44
C LYS A 60 6.33 22.57 9.96
N THR A 61 5.57 23.46 10.59
CA THR A 61 5.30 23.43 12.03
C THR A 61 4.50 22.18 12.40
N LEU A 62 3.44 21.86 11.65
CA LEU A 62 2.61 20.66 11.88
C LEU A 62 3.38 19.34 11.65
N MET A 63 4.34 19.36 10.71
CA MET A 63 5.21 18.22 10.46
C MET A 63 6.28 18.04 11.54
N ALA A 64 6.74 19.12 12.17
CA ALA A 64 7.74 19.09 13.25
C ALA A 64 9.00 18.27 12.88
N GLY A 65 9.47 18.41 11.63
CA GLY A 65 10.64 17.68 11.12
C GLY A 65 10.44 16.17 10.92
N ARG A 66 9.20 15.67 11.04
CA ARG A 66 8.89 14.25 10.87
C ARG A 66 8.72 13.90 9.39
N GLY A 67 9.32 12.79 8.99
CA GLY A 67 9.14 12.22 7.66
C GLY A 67 10.00 12.88 6.57
N ARG A 68 10.34 12.09 5.55
CA ARG A 68 11.23 12.47 4.45
C ARG A 68 10.78 13.72 3.69
N ALA A 69 9.47 14.01 3.66
CA ALA A 69 8.95 15.22 3.03
C ALA A 69 9.56 16.50 3.60
N THR A 70 9.80 16.56 4.93
CA THR A 70 10.39 17.75 5.58
C THR A 70 11.85 18.01 5.22
N GLN A 71 12.54 17.02 4.63
CA GLN A 71 13.94 17.15 4.21
C GLN A 71 14.08 17.69 2.79
N ILE A 72 13.01 17.59 2.00
CA ILE A 72 13.05 17.85 0.56
C ILE A 72 12.13 19.00 0.17
N VAL A 73 10.99 19.12 0.85
CA VAL A 73 10.05 20.21 0.64
C VAL A 73 10.54 21.46 1.35
N ASN A 74 10.55 22.56 0.61
CA ASN A 74 10.91 23.89 1.07
C ASN A 74 9.90 24.91 0.52
N GLU A 75 10.04 26.18 0.90
CA GLU A 75 9.13 27.25 0.48
C GLU A 75 9.01 27.39 -1.05
N GLN A 76 10.10 27.15 -1.78
CA GLN A 76 10.14 27.31 -3.23
C GLN A 76 9.38 26.20 -3.98
N ASN A 77 9.29 25.00 -3.39
CA ASN A 77 8.65 23.85 -4.03
C ASN A 77 7.34 23.42 -3.35
N PHE A 78 6.94 24.07 -2.25
CA PHE A 78 5.74 23.74 -1.49
C PHE A 78 4.48 23.84 -2.34
N ALA A 79 4.38 24.83 -3.22
CA ALA A 79 3.22 24.98 -4.11
C ALA A 79 3.02 23.75 -5.02
N LYS A 80 4.10 23.17 -5.55
CA LYS A 80 4.04 21.91 -6.33
C LYS A 80 3.70 20.71 -5.45
N PHE A 81 4.19 20.71 -4.22
CA PHE A 81 3.87 19.65 -3.26
C PHE A 81 2.39 19.68 -2.87
N ALA A 82 1.80 20.86 -2.70
CA ALA A 82 0.37 21.06 -2.46
C ALA A 82 -0.49 20.62 -3.66
N GLU A 83 -0.07 20.94 -4.89
CA GLU A 83 -0.73 20.44 -6.10
C GLU A 83 -0.73 18.91 -6.17
N ALA A 84 0.40 18.27 -5.83
CA ALA A 84 0.46 16.82 -5.76
C ALA A 84 -0.47 16.23 -4.68
N HIS A 85 -0.70 16.96 -3.59
CA HIS A 85 -1.66 16.55 -2.56
C HIS A 85 -3.10 16.66 -3.08
N GLU A 86 -3.47 17.79 -3.69
CA GLU A 86 -4.79 18.01 -4.28
C GLU A 86 -5.13 16.97 -5.36
N LEU A 87 -4.19 16.66 -6.24
CA LEU A 87 -4.36 15.61 -7.26
C LEU A 87 -4.58 14.23 -6.63
N ALA A 88 -3.91 13.94 -5.51
CA ALA A 88 -4.10 12.68 -4.80
C ALA A 88 -5.50 12.59 -4.17
N GLU A 89 -6.02 13.69 -3.63
CA GLU A 89 -7.38 13.76 -3.08
C GLU A 89 -8.46 13.57 -4.17
N GLN A 90 -8.21 14.10 -5.36
CA GLN A 90 -9.07 13.90 -6.54
C GLN A 90 -8.98 12.46 -7.11
N GLY A 91 -8.18 11.58 -6.51
CA GLY A 91 -7.96 10.21 -6.99
C GLY A 91 -6.99 10.12 -8.18
N LYS A 92 -6.40 11.23 -8.63
CA LYS A 92 -5.41 11.29 -9.71
C LYS A 92 -4.02 10.89 -9.21
N THR A 93 -3.94 9.69 -8.65
CA THR A 93 -2.75 9.22 -7.93
C THR A 93 -1.50 9.14 -8.82
N ASP A 94 -1.63 8.89 -10.12
CA ASP A 94 -0.48 8.81 -11.02
C ASP A 94 0.12 10.17 -11.37
N GLU A 95 -0.72 11.21 -11.48
CA GLU A 95 -0.27 12.59 -11.68
C GLU A 95 0.43 13.11 -10.42
N ALA A 96 -0.19 12.88 -9.25
CA ALA A 96 0.41 13.16 -7.96
C ALA A 96 1.76 12.46 -7.77
N LYS A 97 1.88 11.19 -8.19
CA LYS A 97 3.14 10.42 -8.13
C LYS A 97 4.24 11.05 -9.00
N LYS A 98 3.91 11.54 -10.20
CA LYS A 98 4.90 12.19 -11.07
C LYS A 98 5.50 13.43 -10.41
N ILE A 99 4.65 14.32 -9.90
CA ILE A 99 5.11 15.52 -9.20
C ILE A 99 5.94 15.14 -7.96
N ARG A 100 5.50 14.15 -7.18
CA ARG A 100 6.28 13.67 -6.03
C ARG A 100 7.63 13.08 -6.45
N ALA A 101 7.70 12.36 -7.57
CA ALA A 101 8.95 11.84 -8.10
C ALA A 101 9.90 12.96 -8.55
N GLU A 102 9.39 13.97 -9.25
CA GLU A 102 10.15 15.17 -9.65
C GLU A 102 10.69 15.93 -8.43
N LEU A 103 9.90 16.01 -7.37
CA LEU A 103 10.33 16.59 -6.10
C LEU A 103 11.27 15.67 -5.30
N GLY A 104 11.65 14.48 -5.79
CA GLY A 104 12.51 13.55 -5.04
C GLY A 104 11.83 12.83 -3.87
N LEU A 105 10.51 12.95 -3.75
CA LEU A 105 9.63 12.27 -2.80
C LEU A 105 9.14 10.90 -3.30
N GLY A 106 9.53 10.51 -4.52
CA GLY A 106 9.19 9.22 -5.09
C GLY A 106 9.75 8.05 -4.29
N LEU A 107 9.02 6.93 -4.29
CA LEU A 107 9.51 5.67 -3.75
C LEU A 107 10.57 5.13 -4.72
N GLN A 108 11.85 5.18 -4.34
CA GLN A 108 12.88 4.47 -5.09
C GLN A 108 12.55 2.97 -5.07
N ASN A 109 12.19 2.39 -6.22
CA ASN A 109 12.17 0.95 -6.48
C ASN A 109 11.66 0.07 -5.31
N GLY A 110 10.42 0.30 -4.84
CA GLY A 110 9.82 -0.54 -3.81
C GLY A 110 10.28 -0.29 -2.36
N ALA A 111 11.16 0.68 -2.10
CA ALA A 111 11.60 1.06 -0.76
C ALA A 111 10.51 1.72 0.12
N GLY A 112 9.30 1.88 -0.42
CA GLY A 112 8.09 2.26 0.32
C GLY A 112 7.32 1.09 0.92
N MET A 113 7.74 -0.16 0.68
CA MET A 113 7.19 -1.29 1.42
C MET A 113 7.52 -1.11 2.90
N GLY A 114 6.46 -0.99 3.71
CA GLY A 114 6.50 -0.56 5.08
C GLY A 114 7.66 -1.16 5.87
N GLN A 115 8.50 -0.25 6.37
CA GLN A 115 9.41 -0.51 7.48
C GLN A 115 8.54 -0.77 8.73
N GLY A 116 7.91 -1.94 8.75
CA GLY A 116 6.82 -2.29 9.65
C GLY A 116 6.29 -3.72 9.45
N MET A 117 6.62 -4.40 8.35
CA MET A 117 6.33 -5.84 8.21
C MET A 117 7.51 -6.70 8.69
N GLY A 118 7.31 -7.38 9.82
CA GLY A 118 7.84 -8.74 9.98
C GLY A 118 9.16 -8.94 10.73
N ARG A 119 9.37 -8.34 11.90
CA ARG A 119 10.18 -9.02 12.94
C ARG A 119 9.26 -9.73 13.91
N GLY A 120 8.71 -10.86 13.45
CA GLY A 120 8.28 -11.91 14.37
C GLY A 120 9.49 -12.27 15.23
N ARG A 121 9.45 -11.89 16.51
CA ARG A 121 10.34 -12.45 17.53
C ARG A 121 10.07 -13.96 17.56
N MET A 122 10.88 -14.73 16.84
CA MET A 122 11.08 -16.13 17.17
C MET A 122 12.02 -16.13 18.36
N SER A 123 11.45 -16.01 19.56
CA SER A 123 12.17 -16.33 20.79
C SER A 123 12.37 -17.84 20.81
N ARG A 124 13.64 -18.24 20.81
CA ARG A 124 14.10 -19.59 21.15
C ARG A 124 13.78 -19.90 22.60
#